data_AF-C3XD65-F1
#
_entry.id   AF-C3XD65-F1
#
_cell.length_a   1.000
_cell.length_b   1.000
_cell.length_c   1.000
_cell.angle_alpha   90.00
_cell.angle_beta   90.00
_cell.angle_gamma   90.00
#
_symmetry.space_group_name_H-M   'P 1'
#
loop_
_entity.id
_entity.type
_entity.pdbx_description
1 polymer ?
#
loop_
_entity_poly.entity_id
_entity_poly.type
_entity_poly.pdbx_seq_one_letter_code
_entity_poly.pdbx_strand_id
1 'polypeptide(L)' 'MEELLALLKAENGKITSGKCSNNKAPTNKDLEEIGRFYSAGKAINYLQKICLKSDSK' A
#
# COMPACT_ATOMS: atom_id res chain seq x y z
N MET A 1 17.66 3.99 -11.56
CA MET A 1 16.52 4.92 -11.44
C MET A 1 15.65 4.34 -10.33
N GLU A 2 15.52 5.03 -9.20
CA GLU A 2 14.62 4.59 -8.15
C GLU A 2 13.18 4.89 -8.60
N GLU A 3 12.40 3.84 -8.82
CA GLU A 3 10.99 3.99 -9.18
C GLU A 3 10.16 3.92 -7.89
N LEU A 4 9.41 4.99 -7.58
CA LEU A 4 8.47 4.99 -6.48
C LEU A 4 7.43 3.91 -6.77
N LEU A 5 7.32 2.88 -5.93
CA LEU A 5 6.39 1.77 -6.17
C LEU A 5 5.02 1.97 -5.49
N ALA A 6 5.04 2.47 -4.26
CA ALA A 6 3.90 2.55 -3.38
C ALA A 6 4.03 3.74 -2.43
N LEU A 7 2.90 4.30 -2.02
CA LEU A 7 2.81 5.44 -1.11
C LEU A 7 1.76 5.17 -0.05
N LEU A 8 2.11 5.40 1.21
CA LEU A 8 1.19 5.34 2.34
C LEU A 8 1.03 6.72 2.96
N LYS A 9 -0.22 7.05 3.30
CA LYS A 9 -0.55 8.21 4.11
C LYS A 9 -0.83 7.75 5.53
N ALA A 10 -0.16 8.38 6.49
CA ALA A 10 -0.42 8.17 7.91
C ALA A 10 -0.61 9.51 8.62
N GLU A 11 -1.63 9.58 9.48
CA GLU A 11 -2.02 10.76 10.24
C GLU A 11 -2.29 10.31 11.69
N ASN A 12 -1.75 11.03 12.68
CA ASN A 12 -1.84 10.66 14.11
C ASN A 12 -1.43 9.21 14.42
N GLY A 13 -0.37 8.71 13.76
CA GLY A 13 0.12 7.34 13.98
C GLY A 13 -0.81 6.25 13.43
N LYS A 14 -1.86 6.61 12.68
CA LYS A 14 -2.76 5.70 12.00
C LYS A 14 -2.60 5.82 10.50
N ILE A 15 -2.72 4.70 9.80
CA ILE A 15 -2.67 4.69 8.34
C ILE A 15 -4.05 5.07 7.80
N THR A 16 -4.11 6.08 6.94
CA THR A 16 -5.36 6.65 6.42
C THR A 16 -5.60 6.30 4.95
N SER A 17 -4.54 6.05 4.17
CA SER A 17 -4.67 5.59 2.80
C SER A 17 -3.39 4.94 2.26
N GLY A 18 -3.52 4.22 1.15
CA GLY A 18 -2.43 3.65 0.38
C GLY A 18 -2.70 3.75 -1.12
N LYS A 19 -1.64 3.96 -1.91
CA LYS A 19 -1.72 4.05 -3.38
C LYS A 19 -0.48 3.42 -4.01
N CYS A 20 -0.65 2.74 -5.14
CA CYS A 20 0.47 2.33 -5.98
C CYS A 20 0.81 3.43 -6.99
N SER A 21 2.08 3.54 -7.36
CA SER A 21 2.50 4.53 -8.36
C SER A 21 2.18 4.10 -9.79
N ASN A 22 2.00 2.80 -10.02
CA ASN A 22 1.42 2.30 -11.27
C ASN A 22 -0.10 2.55 -11.30
N ASN A 23 -0.75 2.30 -12.44
CA ASN A 23 -2.21 2.42 -12.57
C ASN A 23 -3.00 1.39 -11.73
N LYS A 24 -2.35 0.63 -10.85
CA LYS A 24 -3.01 -0.33 -9.96
C LYS A 24 -3.49 0.39 -8.71
N ALA A 25 -4.76 0.24 -8.37
CA ALA A 25 -5.30 0.74 -7.12
C ALA A 25 -5.44 -0.42 -6.13
N PRO A 26 -4.96 -0.30 -4.88
CA PRO A 26 -5.31 -1.24 -3.83
C PRO A 26 -6.84 -1.22 -3.62
N THR A 27 -7.42 -2.39 -3.35
CA THR A 27 -8.87 -2.50 -3.10
C THR A 27 -9.23 -1.95 -1.73
N ASN A 28 -10.51 -1.70 -1.47
CA ASN A 28 -10.97 -1.31 -0.13
C ASN A 28 -10.56 -2.32 0.94
N LYS A 29 -10.58 -3.62 0.63
CA LYS A 29 -10.13 -4.68 1.54
C LYS A 29 -8.64 -4.58 1.83
N ASP A 30 -7.83 -4.24 0.82
CA ASP A 30 -6.40 -4.03 1.02
C ASP A 30 -6.15 -2.82 1.93
N LEU A 31 -6.90 -1.74 1.75
CA LEU A 31 -6.81 -0.54 2.60
C LEU A 31 -7.23 -0.82 4.05
N GLU A 32 -8.29 -1.62 4.25
CA GLU A 32 -8.69 -2.07 5.59
C GLU A 32 -7.60 -2.91 6.26
N GLU A 33 -6.96 -3.82 5.53
CA GLU A 33 -5.88 -4.66 6.05
C GLU A 33 -4.64 -3.82 6.38
N ILE A 34 -4.30 -2.86 5.52
CA ILE A 34 -3.21 -1.90 5.76
C ILE A 34 -3.48 -1.11 7.05
N GLY A 35 -4.71 -0.64 7.25
CA GLY A 35 -5.14 0.11 8.43
C GLY A 35 -5.04 -0.66 9.75
N ARG A 36 -5.00 -2.00 9.71
CA ARG A 36 -4.80 -2.86 10.89
C ARG A 36 -3.34 -2.95 11.33
N PHE A 37 -2.38 -2.59 10.47
CA PHE A 37 -0.99 -2.62 10.88
C PHE A 37 -0.65 -1.44 11.79
N TYR A 38 -0.19 -1.76 13.00
CA TYR A 38 0.39 -0.78 13.93
C TYR A 38 1.76 -0.23 13.46
N SER A 39 2.35 -0.82 12.41
CA SER A 39 3.66 -0.42 11.88
C SER A 39 3.54 0.01 10.43
N ALA A 40 3.94 1.25 10.15
CA ALA A 40 4.05 1.78 8.79
C ALA A 40 4.97 0.91 7.91
N GLY A 41 6.00 0.28 8.48
CA GLY A 41 6.89 -0.64 7.78
C GLY A 41 6.19 -1.92 7.30
N LYS A 42 5.32 -2.51 8.13
CA LYS A 42 4.53 -3.69 7.72
C LYS A 42 3.51 -3.34 6.66
N ALA A 43 2.85 -2.20 6.84
CA ALA A 43 1.88 -1.68 5.90
C ALA A 43 2.50 -1.38 4.54
N ILE A 44 3.67 -0.73 4.49
CA ILE A 44 4.31 -0.39 3.22
C ILE A 44 4.74 -1.66 2.50
N ASN A 45 5.28 -2.65 3.21
CA ASN A 45 5.66 -3.94 2.63
C ASN A 45 4.45 -4.68 2.04
N TYR A 46 3.32 -4.69 2.75
CA TYR A 46 2.07 -5.27 2.26
C TYR A 46 1.56 -4.55 1.00
N LEU A 47 1.53 -3.21 1.02
CA LEU A 47 1.13 -2.40 -0.13
C LEU A 47 2.05 -2.63 -1.34
N GLN A 48 3.38 -2.69 -1.13
CA GLN A 48 4.34 -2.98 -2.19
C GLN A 48 4.07 -4.34 -2.86
N LYS A 49 3.72 -5.38 -2.09
CA LYS A 49 3.34 -6.69 -2.65
C LYS A 49 2.09 -6.60 -3.54
N ILE A 50 1.11 -5.78 -3.16
CA ILE A 50 -0.08 -5.55 -3.99
C ILE A 50 0.29 -4.80 -5.28
N CYS A 51 1.11 -3.77 -5.17
CA CYS A 51 1.54 -2.96 -6.31
C CYS A 51 2.41 -3.75 -7.31
N LEU A 52 3.18 -4.74 -6.82
CA LEU A 52 4.01 -5.64 -7.63
C LEU A 52 3.29 -6.89 -8.15
N LYS A 53 2.13 -7.25 -7.59
CA LYS A 53 1.36 -8.38 -8.11
C LYS A 53 0.96 -8.05 -9.55
N SER A 54 1.60 -8.70 -10.52
CA SER A 54 1.10 -8.72 -11.89
C SER A 54 -0.31 -9.31 -11.86
N ASP A 55 -1.28 -8.64 -12.46
CA ASP A 55 -2.49 -9.32 -12.87
C ASP A 55 -2.03 -10.38 -13.87
N SER A 56 -1.92 -11.64 -13.42
CA SER A 56 -1.68 -12.76 -14.32
C SER A 56 -2.78 -12.72 -15.37
N LYS A 57 -2.40 -12.31 -16.57
CA LYS A 57 -3.24 -12.30 -17.76
C LYS A 57 -3.59 -13.73 -18.16
#